data_AF-A0A955CPQ8-F1
#
_entry.id   AF-A0A955CPQ8-F1
#
_cell.length_a   1.000
_cell.length_b   1.000
_cell.length_c   1.000
_cell.angle_alpha   90.00
_cell.angle_beta   90.00
_cell.angle_gamma   90.00
#
_symmetry.space_group_name_H-M   'P 1'
#
loop_
_entity.id
_entity.type
_entity.pdbx_description
1 polymer ?
#
loop_
_entity_poly.entity_id
_entity_poly.type
_entity_poly.pdbx_seq_one_letter_code
_entity_poly.pdbx_strand_id
1 'polypeptide(L)'
;MKKSAFAKSRTTDPTASQEIDAQLAALGGWRSETLSRIRALIHEADPEVVEEVKWRKPTNPAGMPCWSHGGLICTGETYKDKIKLTFPKGAQLEDKAGLFNSSLEGNARRAIDLFEGDTLNARSFKALIKAAVALNTKAKPAAKPKPKPKATASRSKAKKSPKKG
;
A
#
# COMPACT_ATOMS: atom_id res chain seq x y z
N MET A 1 -3.19 47.00 -17.38
CA MET A 1 -4.27 46.09 -17.82
C MET A 1 -3.63 44.98 -18.64
N LYS A 2 -3.72 43.66 -18.42
CA LYS A 2 -4.37 42.77 -17.46
C LYS A 2 -3.36 41.63 -17.21
N LYS A 3 -3.07 41.27 -15.96
CA LYS A 3 -2.41 39.98 -15.65
C LYS A 3 -3.52 38.93 -15.59
N SER A 4 -3.54 37.99 -16.53
CA SER A 4 -4.37 36.80 -16.39
C SER A 4 -3.54 35.73 -15.69
N ALA A 5 -3.82 35.52 -14.40
CA ALA A 5 -3.27 34.42 -13.64
C ALA A 5 -4.12 33.18 -13.92
N PHE A 6 -3.52 32.18 -14.58
CA PHE A 6 -4.11 30.85 -14.66
C PHE A 6 -3.99 30.23 -13.25
N ALA A 7 -5.07 30.32 -12.47
CA ALA A 7 -5.19 29.57 -11.23
C ALA A 7 -5.20 28.08 -11.60
N LYS A 8 -4.12 27.35 -11.29
CA LYS A 8 -4.14 25.89 -11.33
C LYS A 8 -5.23 25.42 -10.37
N SER A 9 -6.30 24.88 -10.93
CA SER A 9 -7.31 24.12 -10.21
C SER A 9 -6.60 23.08 -9.33
N ARG A 10 -6.90 23.09 -8.03
CA ARG A 10 -6.52 22.00 -7.12
C ARG A 10 -7.48 20.86 -7.41
N THR A 11 -7.14 19.98 -8.33
CA THR A 11 -7.71 18.64 -8.34
C THR A 11 -7.22 17.96 -7.06
N THR A 12 -8.11 17.78 -6.08
CA THR A 12 -7.85 16.86 -4.97
C THR A 12 -7.70 15.47 -5.59
N ASP A 13 -6.46 15.00 -5.71
CA ASP A 13 -6.19 13.63 -6.10
C ASP A 13 -6.95 12.69 -5.14
N PRO A 14 -7.59 11.62 -5.65
CA PRO A 14 -8.35 10.71 -4.83
C PRO A 14 -7.45 10.09 -3.76
N THR A 15 -8.02 9.84 -2.57
CA THR A 15 -7.31 9.09 -1.52
C THR A 15 -7.14 7.64 -1.95
N ALA A 16 -6.15 6.94 -1.38
CA ALA A 16 -5.96 5.51 -1.65
C ALA A 16 -7.24 4.69 -1.39
N SER A 17 -8.01 5.05 -0.37
CA SER A 17 -9.31 4.43 -0.09
C SER A 17 -10.30 4.60 -1.23
N GLN A 18 -10.43 5.81 -1.78
CA GLN A 18 -11.30 6.09 -2.92
C GLN A 18 -10.83 5.37 -4.20
N GLU A 19 -9.52 5.24 -4.39
CA GLU A 19 -8.95 4.48 -5.50
C GLU A 19 -9.23 2.97 -5.38
N ILE A 20 -9.20 2.42 -4.17
CA ILE A 20 -9.56 1.03 -3.89
C ILE A 20 -11.07 0.83 -4.10
N ASP A 21 -11.91 1.75 -3.64
CA ASP A 21 -13.36 1.71 -3.91
C ASP A 21 -13.66 1.65 -5.40
N ALA A 22 -13.00 2.51 -6.20
CA ALA A 22 -13.15 2.53 -7.65
C ALA A 22 -12.67 1.22 -8.31
N GLN A 23 -11.56 0.65 -7.82
CA GLN A 23 -11.07 -0.65 -8.28
C GLN A 23 -12.05 -1.78 -8.01
N LEU A 24 -12.63 -1.83 -6.80
CA LEU A 24 -13.61 -2.83 -6.41
C LEU A 24 -14.89 -2.70 -7.26
N ALA A 25 -15.38 -1.48 -7.46
CA ALA A 25 -16.55 -1.22 -8.31
C ALA A 25 -16.31 -1.65 -9.76
N ALA A 26 -15.12 -1.37 -10.32
CA ALA A 26 -14.77 -1.76 -11.69
C ALA A 26 -14.52 -3.28 -11.84
N LEU A 27 -14.01 -3.95 -10.81
CA LEU A 27 -13.72 -5.38 -10.83
C LEU A 27 -15.00 -6.22 -10.85
N GLY A 28 -15.98 -5.87 -10.01
CA GLY A 28 -17.24 -6.60 -9.86
C GLY A 28 -17.11 -8.07 -9.45
N GLY A 29 -18.26 -8.72 -9.30
CA GLY A 29 -18.38 -10.15 -8.99
C GLY A 29 -17.71 -10.58 -7.69
N TRP A 30 -17.53 -11.90 -7.54
CA TRP A 30 -17.06 -12.52 -6.30
C TRP A 30 -15.68 -12.03 -5.84
N ARG A 31 -14.80 -11.63 -6.77
CA ARG A 31 -13.45 -11.11 -6.47
C ARG A 31 -13.52 -9.75 -5.79
N SER A 32 -14.40 -8.87 -6.28
CA SER A 32 -14.67 -7.58 -5.64
C SER A 32 -15.29 -7.76 -4.26
N GLU A 33 -16.27 -8.66 -4.12
CA GLU A 33 -16.91 -8.96 -2.84
C GLU A 33 -15.90 -9.52 -1.82
N THR A 34 -15.05 -10.44 -2.26
CA THR A 34 -14.01 -11.05 -1.43
C THR A 34 -12.98 -10.02 -0.98
N LEU A 35 -12.48 -9.18 -1.90
CA LEU A 35 -11.50 -8.16 -1.58
C LEU A 35 -12.09 -7.05 -0.70
N SER A 36 -13.36 -6.70 -0.89
CA SER A 36 -14.11 -5.78 -0.02
C SER A 36 -14.23 -6.35 1.41
N ARG A 37 -14.56 -7.65 1.53
CA ARG A 37 -14.65 -8.33 2.82
C ARG A 37 -13.29 -8.39 3.52
N ILE A 38 -12.22 -8.69 2.79
CA ILE A 38 -10.85 -8.68 3.32
C ILE A 38 -10.51 -7.28 3.85
N ARG A 39 -10.75 -6.25 3.06
CA ARG A 39 -10.52 -4.85 3.45
C ARG A 39 -11.25 -4.49 4.74
N ALA A 40 -12.54 -4.82 4.84
CA ALA A 40 -13.32 -4.60 6.06
C ALA A 40 -12.71 -5.30 7.28
N LEU A 41 -12.31 -6.57 7.13
CA LEU A 41 -11.68 -7.33 8.22
C LEU A 41 -10.32 -6.76 8.63
N ILE A 42 -9.56 -6.18 7.70
CA ILE A 42 -8.29 -5.50 8.02
C ILE A 42 -8.56 -4.25 8.87
N HIS A 43 -9.53 -3.41 8.51
CA HIS A 43 -9.91 -2.23 9.30
C HIS A 43 -10.49 -2.61 10.68
N GLU A 44 -11.28 -3.68 10.76
CA GLU A 44 -11.75 -4.20 12.05
C GLU A 44 -10.62 -4.74 12.93
N ALA A 45 -9.56 -5.28 12.32
CA ALA A 45 -8.41 -5.78 13.06
C ALA A 45 -7.49 -4.65 13.55
N ASP A 46 -7.37 -3.60 12.75
CA ASP A 46 -6.48 -2.46 12.97
C ASP A 46 -7.11 -1.17 12.40
N PRO A 47 -7.79 -0.36 13.23
CA PRO A 47 -8.41 0.90 12.80
C PRO A 47 -7.40 1.97 12.35
N GLU A 48 -6.11 1.82 12.67
CA GLU A 48 -5.04 2.75 12.28
C GLU A 48 -4.33 2.32 10.99
N VAL A 49 -4.82 1.26 10.33
CA VAL A 49 -4.23 0.76 9.10
C VAL A 49 -4.25 1.82 8.00
N VAL A 50 -3.11 1.99 7.34
CA VAL A 50 -2.98 2.88 6.19
C VAL A 50 -3.18 2.08 4.91
N GLU A 51 -4.15 2.52 4.12
CA GLU A 51 -4.36 2.02 2.76
C GLU A 51 -3.44 2.74 1.78
N GLU A 52 -2.84 1.98 0.88
CA GLU A 52 -1.99 2.50 -0.19
C GLU A 52 -2.34 1.79 -1.49
N VAL A 53 -2.13 2.48 -2.61
CA VAL A 53 -2.13 1.86 -3.94
C VAL A 53 -0.72 1.95 -4.51
N LYS A 54 -0.08 0.80 -4.67
CA LYS A 54 1.34 0.70 -5.08
C LYS A 54 1.49 0.01 -6.43
N TRP A 55 2.71 0.09 -6.98
CA TRP A 55 3.12 -0.64 -8.19
C TRP A 55 2.24 -0.42 -9.43
N ARG A 56 1.82 0.83 -9.65
CA ARG A 56 1.18 1.24 -10.92
C ARG A 56 2.13 0.97 -12.09
N LYS A 57 1.63 0.32 -13.13
CA LYS A 57 2.36 -0.03 -14.36
C LYS A 57 1.48 0.22 -15.58
N PRO A 58 2.02 0.37 -16.80
CA PRO A 58 1.19 0.53 -18.00
C PRO A 58 0.14 -0.58 -18.17
N THR A 59 0.46 -1.82 -17.79
CA THR A 59 -0.45 -2.98 -17.84
C THR A 59 -1.36 -3.12 -16.62
N ASN A 60 -1.15 -2.33 -15.57
CA ASN A 60 -2.04 -2.21 -14.42
C ASN A 60 -2.03 -0.74 -13.96
N PRO A 61 -2.76 0.15 -14.68
CA PRO A 61 -2.76 1.57 -14.37
C PRO A 61 -3.44 1.87 -13.04
N ALA A 62 -4.40 1.03 -12.63
CA ALA A 62 -5.11 1.13 -11.36
C ALA A 62 -4.21 0.86 -10.15
N GLY A 63 -3.12 0.10 -10.33
CA GLY A 63 -2.19 -0.25 -9.27
C GLY A 63 -2.67 -1.43 -8.43
N MET A 64 -2.07 -1.59 -7.25
CA MET A 64 -2.32 -2.72 -6.37
C MET A 64 -2.67 -2.22 -4.96
N PRO A 65 -3.84 -2.60 -4.41
CA PRO A 65 -4.20 -2.35 -3.03
C PRO A 65 -3.17 -2.94 -2.07
N CYS A 66 -2.76 -2.15 -1.08
CA CYS A 66 -1.79 -2.52 -0.05
C CYS A 66 -2.26 -1.96 1.29
N TRP A 67 -1.98 -2.68 2.38
CA TRP A 67 -2.28 -2.24 3.73
C TRP A 67 -1.01 -2.22 4.57
N SER A 68 -0.80 -1.16 5.34
CA SER A 68 0.41 -0.96 6.12
C SER A 68 0.15 -0.34 7.49
N HIS A 69 0.92 -0.77 8.49
CA HIS A 69 1.02 -0.15 9.81
C HIS A 69 2.39 -0.49 10.36
N GLY A 70 3.26 0.53 10.53
CA GLY A 70 4.67 0.34 10.91
C GLY A 70 5.51 -0.42 9.86
N GLY A 71 4.94 -0.67 8.68
CA GLY A 71 5.46 -1.52 7.62
C GLY A 71 4.34 -2.15 6.80
N LEU A 72 4.65 -2.71 5.63
CA LEU A 72 3.67 -3.39 4.78
C LEU A 72 3.15 -4.65 5.50
N ILE A 73 1.84 -4.72 5.72
CA ILE A 73 1.16 -5.88 6.33
C ILE A 73 0.93 -6.90 5.22
N CYS A 74 0.13 -6.54 4.22
CA CYS A 74 -0.13 -7.38 3.06
C CYS A 74 -0.50 -6.58 1.80
N THR A 75 -0.40 -7.26 0.66
CA THR A 75 -0.96 -6.82 -0.64
C THR A 75 -2.34 -7.43 -0.85
N GLY A 76 -3.15 -6.81 -1.72
CA GLY A 76 -4.46 -7.30 -2.18
C GLY A 76 -4.47 -7.54 -3.69
N GLU A 77 -3.83 -8.61 -4.14
CA GLU A 77 -3.65 -8.91 -5.56
C GLU A 77 -4.87 -9.61 -6.14
N THR A 78 -5.32 -9.16 -7.30
CA THR A 78 -6.44 -9.79 -8.03
C THR A 78 -5.93 -10.52 -9.26
N TYR A 79 -6.28 -11.79 -9.39
CA TYR A 79 -6.02 -12.64 -10.55
C TYR A 79 -7.34 -13.03 -11.24
N LYS A 80 -7.22 -13.85 -12.29
CA LYS A 80 -8.39 -14.36 -13.02
C LYS A 80 -9.26 -15.26 -12.14
N ASP A 81 -8.63 -16.14 -11.37
CA ASP A 81 -9.23 -17.25 -10.63
C ASP A 81 -9.10 -17.12 -9.10
N LYS A 82 -8.38 -16.11 -8.62
CA LYS A 82 -8.11 -15.93 -7.18
C LYS A 82 -7.89 -14.48 -6.76
N ILE A 83 -8.08 -14.24 -5.47
CA ILE A 83 -7.50 -13.12 -4.74
C ILE A 83 -6.28 -13.64 -3.98
N LYS A 84 -5.15 -12.95 -4.09
CA LYS A 84 -3.92 -13.30 -3.38
C LYS A 84 -3.55 -12.21 -2.38
N LEU A 85 -3.36 -12.61 -1.13
CA LEU A 85 -2.81 -11.78 -0.07
C LEU A 85 -1.37 -12.18 0.19
N THR A 86 -0.42 -11.32 -0.19
CA THR A 86 0.99 -11.55 0.14
C THR A 86 1.33 -10.85 1.45
N PHE A 87 1.93 -11.57 2.39
CA PHE A 87 2.51 -11.01 3.61
C PHE A 87 4.05 -10.98 3.50
N PRO A 88 4.70 -9.81 3.43
CA PRO A 88 6.15 -9.71 3.22
C PRO A 88 6.99 -10.34 4.33
N LYS A 89 6.49 -10.30 5.57
CA LYS A 89 7.07 -10.97 6.74
C LYS A 89 6.29 -12.23 7.13
N GLY A 90 5.58 -12.82 6.18
CA GLY A 90 4.68 -13.93 6.42
C GLY A 90 5.35 -15.11 7.12
N ALA A 91 6.62 -15.42 6.84
CA ALA A 91 7.34 -16.54 7.46
C ALA A 91 7.59 -16.35 8.97
N GLN A 92 7.52 -15.12 9.48
CA GLN A 92 7.71 -14.79 10.90
C GLN A 92 6.39 -14.79 11.70
N LEU A 93 5.24 -14.96 11.04
CA LEU A 93 3.94 -14.94 11.68
C LEU A 93 3.57 -16.34 12.17
N GLU A 94 3.00 -16.46 13.37
CA GLU A 94 2.34 -17.71 13.74
C GLU A 94 1.03 -17.86 12.97
N ASP A 95 0.81 -19.02 12.35
CA ASP A 95 -0.41 -19.32 11.60
C ASP A 95 -1.07 -20.59 12.15
N LYS A 96 -1.67 -20.45 13.34
CA LYS A 96 -2.29 -21.57 14.07
C LYS A 96 -3.49 -22.18 13.34
N ALA A 97 -4.10 -21.43 12.43
CA ALA A 97 -5.27 -21.85 11.68
C ALA A 97 -4.94 -22.35 10.27
N GLY A 98 -3.67 -22.32 9.86
CA GLY A 98 -3.24 -22.76 8.53
C GLY A 98 -3.85 -21.92 7.39
N LEU A 99 -3.95 -20.61 7.58
CA LEU A 99 -4.46 -19.69 6.54
C LEU A 99 -3.51 -19.58 5.35
N PHE A 100 -2.19 -19.65 5.56
CA PHE A 100 -1.23 -19.60 4.47
C PHE A 100 -1.26 -20.89 3.66
N ASN A 101 -1.54 -20.77 2.37
CA ASN A 101 -1.62 -21.89 1.43
C ASN A 101 -0.72 -21.70 0.18
N SER A 102 -0.04 -20.55 0.06
CA SER A 102 0.86 -20.24 -1.05
C SER A 102 2.18 -19.65 -0.55
N SER A 103 3.25 -19.82 -1.34
CA SER A 103 4.58 -19.27 -1.06
C SER A 103 5.13 -19.75 0.30
N LEU A 104 4.94 -21.03 0.62
CA LEU A 104 5.25 -21.59 1.95
C LEU A 104 6.73 -21.92 2.16
N GLU A 105 7.47 -22.15 1.07
CA GLU A 105 8.88 -22.58 1.10
C GLU A 105 9.86 -21.42 1.33
N GLY A 106 9.40 -20.18 1.21
CA GLY A 106 10.23 -18.99 1.38
C GLY A 106 10.50 -18.62 2.85
N ASN A 107 11.67 -18.05 3.13
CA ASN A 107 12.05 -17.62 4.49
C ASN A 107 11.54 -16.22 4.89
N ALA A 108 10.94 -15.48 3.96
CA ALA A 108 10.50 -14.10 4.19
C ALA A 108 8.98 -13.98 4.12
N ARG A 109 8.41 -14.25 2.94
CA ARG A 109 6.99 -14.04 2.63
C ARG A 109 6.20 -15.34 2.64
N ARG A 110 4.91 -15.24 2.99
CA ARG A 110 3.89 -16.26 2.75
C ARG A 110 2.65 -15.60 2.17
N ALA A 111 1.78 -16.37 1.53
CA ALA A 111 0.58 -15.86 0.88
C ALA A 111 -0.66 -16.72 1.15
N ILE A 112 -1.81 -16.06 1.07
CA ILE A 112 -3.13 -16.67 1.10
C ILE A 112 -3.73 -16.46 -0.28
N ASP A 113 -3.95 -17.53 -1.02
CA ASP A 113 -4.70 -17.55 -2.27
C ASP A 113 -6.14 -17.95 -1.91
N LEU A 114 -7.12 -17.12 -2.26
CA LEU A 114 -8.55 -17.33 -2.06
C LEU A 114 -9.26 -17.48 -3.40
N PHE A 115 -9.97 -18.59 -3.57
CA PHE A 115 -10.72 -18.93 -4.77
C PHE A 115 -12.23 -18.66 -4.61
N GLU A 116 -12.98 -18.74 -5.70
CA GLU A 116 -14.42 -18.56 -5.69
C GLU A 116 -15.09 -19.58 -4.76
N GLY A 117 -15.93 -19.10 -3.85
CA GLY A 117 -16.61 -19.94 -2.85
C GLY A 117 -15.79 -20.22 -1.57
N ASP A 118 -14.52 -19.84 -1.51
CA ASP A 118 -13.72 -20.00 -0.30
C ASP A 118 -14.28 -19.16 0.86
N THR A 119 -14.26 -19.74 2.05
CA THR A 119 -14.62 -19.04 3.27
C THR A 119 -13.38 -18.67 4.07
N LEU A 120 -13.06 -17.37 4.10
CA LEU A 120 -12.03 -16.86 4.99
C LEU A 120 -12.53 -16.84 6.44
N ASN A 121 -11.81 -17.53 7.34
CA ASN A 121 -12.09 -17.47 8.78
C ASN A 121 -11.75 -16.07 9.32
N ALA A 122 -12.79 -15.27 9.57
CA ALA A 122 -12.64 -13.89 10.00
C ALA A 122 -11.85 -13.73 11.31
N ARG A 123 -12.04 -14.62 12.29
CA ARG A 123 -11.36 -14.55 13.58
C ARG A 123 -9.86 -14.79 13.42
N SER A 124 -9.50 -15.87 12.72
CA SER A 124 -8.11 -16.23 12.46
C SER A 124 -7.42 -15.18 11.59
N PHE A 125 -8.10 -14.66 10.57
CA PHE A 125 -7.54 -13.64 9.70
C PHE A 125 -7.26 -12.33 10.46
N LYS A 126 -8.20 -11.85 11.29
CA LYS A 126 -7.96 -10.67 12.13
C LYS A 126 -6.82 -10.88 13.12
N ALA A 127 -6.67 -12.08 13.69
CA ALA A 127 -5.54 -12.41 14.55
C ALA A 127 -4.20 -12.35 13.79
N LEU A 128 -4.16 -12.84 12.55
CA LEU A 128 -2.99 -12.77 11.67
C LEU A 128 -2.61 -11.31 11.34
N ILE A 129 -3.60 -10.46 11.03
CA ILE A 129 -3.37 -9.02 10.80
C ILE A 129 -2.77 -8.36 12.04
N LYS A 130 -3.36 -8.57 13.22
CA LYS A 130 -2.83 -8.02 14.49
C LYS A 130 -1.40 -8.49 14.77
N ALA A 131 -1.09 -9.75 14.49
CA ALA A 131 0.27 -10.28 14.63
C ALA A 131 1.25 -9.59 13.66
N ALA A 132 0.85 -9.35 12.42
CA ALA A 132 1.67 -8.65 11.43
C ALA A 132 1.93 -7.19 11.82
N VAL A 133 0.91 -6.48 12.32
CA VAL A 133 1.05 -5.12 12.86
C VAL A 133 2.03 -5.11 14.04
N ALA A 134 1.84 -6.00 15.02
CA ALA A 134 2.72 -6.11 16.18
C ALA A 134 4.17 -6.41 15.79
N LEU A 135 4.39 -7.27 14.79
CA LEU A 135 5.72 -7.56 14.27
C LEU A 135 6.37 -6.33 13.60
N ASN A 136 5.57 -5.52 12.90
CA ASN A 136 6.05 -4.31 12.26
C ASN A 136 6.42 -3.22 13.29
N THR A 137 5.60 -3.03 14.32
CA THR A 137 5.81 -1.99 15.33
C THR A 137 6.86 -2.38 16.38
N LYS A 138 7.05 -3.67 16.67
CA LYS A 138 8.17 -4.15 17.51
C LYS A 138 9.54 -3.94 16.87
N ALA A 139 9.62 -3.91 15.54
CA ALA A 139 10.88 -3.86 14.80
C ALA A 139 11.51 -2.45 14.70
N LYS A 140 10.90 -1.38 15.23
CA LYS A 140 11.54 -0.05 15.31
C LYS A 140 10.81 0.94 16.26
N PRO A 141 11.53 1.77 17.04
CA PRO A 141 10.99 3.04 17.52
C PRO A 141 10.57 3.89 16.32
N ALA A 142 9.48 4.65 16.45
CA ALA A 142 8.86 5.46 15.40
C ALA A 142 9.90 6.14 14.47
N ALA A 143 9.78 5.90 13.16
CA ALA A 143 10.58 6.61 12.18
C ALA A 143 10.25 8.11 12.24
N LYS A 144 11.24 8.94 12.61
CA LYS A 144 11.11 10.40 12.54
C LYS A 144 10.73 10.82 11.11
N PRO A 145 9.83 11.80 10.93
CA PRO A 145 9.48 12.30 9.60
C PRO A 145 10.73 12.81 8.88
N LYS A 146 10.90 12.41 7.61
CA LYS A 146 12.03 12.84 6.78
C LYS A 146 12.05 14.38 6.72
N PRO A 147 13.17 15.06 7.01
CA PRO A 147 13.25 16.50 6.85
C PRO A 147 13.10 16.85 5.37
N LYS A 148 12.25 17.86 5.08
CA LYS A 148 12.11 18.46 3.75
C LYS A 148 13.49 18.84 3.20
N PRO A 149 13.77 18.65 1.90
CA PRO A 149 15.05 19.06 1.33
C PRO A 149 15.25 20.57 1.54
N LYS A 150 16.36 20.95 2.18
CA LYS A 150 16.79 22.34 2.29
C LYS A 150 17.04 22.87 0.87
N ALA A 151 16.38 23.96 0.51
CA ALA A 151 16.68 24.70 -0.70
C ALA A 151 18.16 25.11 -0.67
N THR A 152 18.96 24.57 -1.58
CA THR A 152 20.34 25.01 -1.80
C THR A 152 20.30 26.35 -2.52
N ALA A 153 20.75 27.40 -1.83
CA ALA A 153 20.96 28.71 -2.43
C ALA A 153 22.05 28.59 -3.52
N SER A 154 21.66 28.82 -4.77
CA SER A 154 22.59 28.95 -5.88
C SER A 154 23.38 30.25 -5.73
N ARG A 155 24.70 30.14 -5.51
CA ARG A 155 25.64 31.26 -5.59
C ARG A 155 25.91 31.56 -7.06
N SER A 156 25.42 32.69 -7.55
CA SER A 156 25.78 33.26 -8.85
C SER A 156 27.27 33.65 -8.85
N LYS A 157 28.07 33.03 -9.73
CA LYS A 157 29.43 33.47 -10.07
C LYS A 157 29.36 34.76 -10.89
N ALA A 158 29.97 35.82 -10.39
CA ALA A 158 30.22 37.05 -11.14
C ALA A 158 31.28 36.79 -12.23
N LYS A 159 30.94 37.13 -13.48
CA LYS A 159 31.88 37.21 -14.60
C LYS A 159 32.78 38.43 -14.39
N LYS A 160 34.10 38.24 -14.37
CA LYS A 160 35.09 39.30 -14.52
C LYS A 160 35.73 39.14 -15.90
N SER A 161 35.43 40.06 -16.81
CA SER A 161 36.04 40.14 -18.15
C SER A 161 37.46 40.70 -18.07
N PRO A 162 38.39 40.31 -18.96
CA PRO A 162 39.72 40.90 -19.08
C PRO A 162 39.77 41.98 -20.18
N LYS A 163 40.48 43.09 -19.92
CA LYS A 163 41.11 43.96 -20.93
C LYS A 163 42.50 44.32 -20.36
N LYS A 164 43.57 43.67 -20.83
CA LYS A 164 44.43 44.07 -21.97
C LYS A 164 44.97 45.49 -21.82
N GLY A 165 46.29 45.59 -21.69
CA GLY A 165 47.05 46.78 -22.08
C GLY A 165 47.17 46.88 -23.59
#